data_AF-A0AB39PIP2-F1
#
_entry.id   AF-A0AB39PIP2-F1
#
_cell.length_a   1.000
_cell.length_b   1.000
_cell.length_c   1.000
_cell.angle_alpha   90.00
_cell.angle_beta   90.00
_cell.angle_gamma   90.00
#
_symmetry.space_group_name_H-M   'P 1'
#
loop_
_entity.id
_entity.type
_entity.pdbx_description
1 polymer ?
#
loop_
_entity_poly.entity_id
_entity_poly.type
_entity_poly.pdbx_seq_one_letter_code
_entity_poly.pdbx_strand_id
1 'polypeptide(L)'
;MPVRRCAITRAEDGTVRLAEPSAGPAFTRAVLDVAGAVLTWPVLGPTGLPAAEIHDVGQAQQWLWAVYGERTAAAVDAVASGTPTTEPTLLEQPTALAEAAARLALGHWAARWWPTSYLDGTAALEPDVLGLELAALTHECQQLLDESGEVEGVELLEEHLAALDPLIRWRQSAAPPRQLDRVLRLIDDAADNAGLDGEALRRLRSALEQDHGPTATLLDLAELFVRRQEFALAAGSLRTATARVIARGSGTNDWCRYPPGFVDAAEEAVSWTAYALGAGRRLEVEVVADIAAPVGGVHLAAEVHVDGGPPNRVPLARRDDVWAGRADLDIPASTTPSIEVGILLPGFDPGPGTDDRAAREAVRALARHRLGVAAAPHDGQAAHPDPFLAEIVAAAAVEEDF
;
A
#
# COMPACT_ATOMS: atom_id res chain seq x y z
N MET A 1 -18.84 3.97 -30.02
CA MET A 1 -18.27 3.37 -28.79
C MET A 1 -19.43 2.75 -28.01
N PRO A 2 -19.32 1.52 -27.48
CA PRO A 2 -20.43 0.88 -26.78
C PRO A 2 -20.64 1.50 -25.40
N VAL A 3 -21.85 1.98 -25.14
CA VAL A 3 -22.32 2.47 -23.85
C VAL A 3 -22.24 1.34 -22.82
N ARG A 4 -21.47 1.52 -21.73
CA ARG A 4 -21.44 0.54 -20.62
C ARG A 4 -22.76 0.65 -19.84
N ARG A 5 -23.61 -0.35 -19.96
CA ARG A 5 -24.82 -0.48 -19.13
C ARG A 5 -24.42 -0.90 -17.72
N CYS A 6 -24.95 -0.23 -16.72
CA CYS A 6 -24.77 -0.63 -15.32
C CYS A 6 -25.87 -1.61 -14.93
N ALA A 7 -25.49 -2.78 -14.43
CA ALA A 7 -26.41 -3.63 -13.71
C ALA A 7 -26.62 -3.05 -12.31
N ILE A 8 -27.84 -2.58 -12.03
CA ILE A 8 -28.29 -2.27 -10.67
C ILE A 8 -29.09 -3.46 -10.18
N THR A 9 -28.62 -4.09 -9.12
CA THR A 9 -29.29 -5.27 -8.55
C THR A 9 -29.57 -5.04 -7.07
N ARG A 10 -30.62 -5.67 -6.57
CA ARG A 10 -30.95 -5.68 -5.14
C ARG A 10 -30.80 -7.10 -4.63
N ALA A 11 -29.96 -7.28 -3.61
CA ALA A 11 -29.79 -8.54 -2.92
C ALA A 11 -30.95 -8.82 -1.95
N GLU A 12 -31.09 -10.06 -1.51
CA GLU A 12 -32.17 -10.50 -0.61
C GLU A 12 -32.14 -9.81 0.75
N ASP A 13 -30.96 -9.40 1.21
CA ASP A 13 -30.72 -8.65 2.44
C ASP A 13 -31.09 -7.15 2.34
N GLY A 14 -31.48 -6.69 1.14
CA GLY A 14 -31.84 -5.31 0.87
C GLY A 14 -30.71 -4.44 0.32
N THR A 15 -29.47 -4.96 0.27
CA THR A 15 -28.29 -4.25 -0.26
C THR A 15 -28.45 -4.00 -1.77
N VAL A 16 -28.15 -2.78 -2.22
CA VAL A 16 -28.18 -2.42 -3.64
C VAL A 16 -26.76 -2.45 -4.19
N ARG A 17 -26.54 -3.14 -5.30
CA ARG A 17 -25.24 -3.24 -5.97
C ARG A 17 -25.25 -2.49 -7.29
N LEU A 18 -24.24 -1.64 -7.47
CA LEU A 18 -23.93 -0.95 -8.72
C LEU A 18 -22.69 -1.56 -9.34
N ALA A 19 -22.85 -2.14 -10.54
CA ALA A 19 -21.81 -2.89 -11.23
C ALA A 19 -21.27 -4.10 -10.42
N GLU A 20 -20.61 -5.02 -11.11
CA GLU A 20 -19.99 -6.18 -10.45
C GLU A 20 -18.56 -5.82 -9.99
N PRO A 21 -18.17 -6.14 -8.75
CA PRO A 21 -16.79 -5.93 -8.30
C PRO A 21 -15.84 -6.85 -9.07
N SER A 22 -14.66 -6.34 -9.44
CA SER A 22 -13.65 -7.11 -10.18
C SER A 22 -13.24 -8.37 -9.42
N ALA A 23 -13.38 -9.57 -10.00
CA ALA A 23 -12.90 -10.81 -9.40
C ALA A 23 -11.39 -10.77 -9.06
N GLY A 24 -10.98 -11.46 -8.00
CA GLY A 24 -9.57 -11.55 -7.59
C GLY A 24 -9.38 -11.57 -6.06
N PRO A 25 -8.14 -11.81 -5.59
CA PRO A 25 -7.81 -11.73 -4.17
C PRO A 25 -7.91 -10.28 -3.66
N ALA A 26 -8.10 -10.10 -2.36
CA ALA A 26 -8.40 -8.79 -1.76
C ALA A 26 -7.36 -7.71 -2.11
N PHE A 27 -6.07 -8.06 -2.14
CA PHE A 27 -4.97 -7.13 -2.45
C PHE A 27 -4.94 -6.63 -3.90
N THR A 28 -5.85 -7.08 -4.77
CA THR A 28 -6.03 -6.58 -6.15
C THR A 28 -7.16 -5.57 -6.29
N ARG A 29 -7.76 -5.15 -5.17
CA ARG A 29 -8.87 -4.20 -5.11
C ARG A 29 -8.52 -3.05 -4.16
N ALA A 30 -8.82 -1.84 -4.59
CA ALA A 30 -8.82 -0.66 -3.74
C ALA A 30 -10.26 -0.43 -3.26
N VAL A 31 -10.42 -0.14 -1.97
CA VAL A 31 -11.72 -0.03 -1.32
C VAL A 31 -11.78 1.29 -0.56
N LEU A 32 -12.95 1.92 -0.58
CA LEU A 32 -13.25 3.10 0.23
C LEU A 32 -14.60 2.89 0.91
N ASP A 33 -14.64 3.04 2.23
CA ASP A 33 -15.89 3.11 2.98
C ASP A 33 -16.43 4.53 2.89
N VAL A 34 -17.72 4.67 2.56
CA VAL A 34 -18.38 5.96 2.33
C VAL A 34 -19.75 5.93 3.00
N ALA A 35 -20.35 7.10 3.20
CA ALA A 35 -21.64 7.21 3.88
C ALA A 35 -22.70 6.32 3.22
N GLY A 36 -23.02 5.21 3.87
CA GLY A 36 -24.02 4.23 3.45
C GLY A 36 -23.62 3.26 2.33
N ALA A 37 -22.35 3.21 1.90
CA ALA A 37 -21.88 2.25 0.90
C ALA A 37 -20.40 1.92 1.01
N VAL A 38 -19.99 0.85 0.33
CA VAL A 38 -18.58 0.54 0.08
C VAL A 38 -18.29 0.65 -1.41
N LEU A 39 -17.30 1.47 -1.77
CA LEU A 39 -16.84 1.64 -3.14
C LEU A 39 -15.62 0.77 -3.40
N THR A 40 -15.56 0.13 -4.57
CA THR A 40 -14.47 -0.78 -4.95
C THR A 40 -13.97 -0.51 -6.36
N TRP A 41 -12.64 -0.43 -6.50
CA TRP A 41 -11.94 -0.30 -7.77
C TRP A 41 -10.96 -1.46 -7.99
N PRO A 42 -10.80 -1.95 -9.24
CA PRO A 42 -9.69 -2.83 -9.58
C PRO A 42 -8.37 -2.06 -9.55
N VAL A 43 -7.34 -2.63 -8.93
CA VAL A 43 -5.99 -2.03 -8.90
C VAL A 43 -5.21 -2.33 -10.19
N LEU A 44 -5.39 -3.53 -10.73
CA LEU A 44 -4.68 -4.00 -11.93
C LEU A 44 -5.40 -3.64 -13.25
N GLY A 45 -6.50 -2.88 -13.17
CA GLY A 45 -7.37 -2.55 -14.30
C GLY A 45 -7.48 -1.04 -14.54
N PRO A 46 -8.20 -0.62 -15.60
CA PRO A 46 -8.43 0.79 -15.83
C PRO A 46 -9.24 1.41 -14.69
N THR A 47 -8.78 2.55 -14.19
CA THR A 47 -9.52 3.35 -13.22
C THR A 47 -10.74 3.98 -13.89
N GLY A 48 -11.93 3.59 -13.45
CA GLY A 48 -13.20 4.13 -13.93
C GLY A 48 -14.14 4.38 -12.76
N LEU A 49 -15.44 4.39 -13.03
CA LEU A 49 -16.44 4.46 -11.96
C LEU A 49 -16.33 3.22 -11.03
N PRO A 50 -16.44 3.41 -9.71
CA PRO A 50 -16.39 2.31 -8.76
C PRO A 50 -17.55 1.32 -8.95
N ALA A 51 -17.34 0.06 -8.56
CA ALA A 51 -18.46 -0.77 -8.14
C ALA A 51 -18.89 -0.32 -6.74
N ALA A 52 -20.20 -0.25 -6.47
CA ALA A 52 -20.71 0.13 -5.15
C ALA A 52 -21.59 -0.96 -4.55
N GLU A 53 -21.38 -1.22 -3.26
CA GLU A 53 -22.25 -2.02 -2.43
C GLU A 53 -22.93 -1.10 -1.40
N ILE A 54 -24.19 -0.75 -1.66
CA ILE A 54 -24.95 0.26 -0.93
C ILE A 54 -25.83 -0.45 0.11
N HIS A 55 -25.48 -0.26 1.37
CA HIS A 55 -26.18 -0.85 2.51
C HIS A 55 -27.16 0.15 3.17
N ASP A 56 -26.94 1.46 3.00
CA ASP A 56 -27.88 2.51 3.41
C ASP A 56 -28.09 3.49 2.24
N VAL A 57 -29.19 3.30 1.53
CA VAL A 57 -29.56 4.14 0.37
C VAL A 57 -29.85 5.57 0.81
N GLY A 58 -30.41 5.80 2.00
CA GLY A 58 -30.78 7.13 2.47
C GLY A 58 -29.55 8.04 2.64
N GLN A 59 -28.48 7.50 3.22
CA GLN A 59 -27.21 8.19 3.31
C GLN A 59 -26.52 8.30 1.94
N ALA A 60 -26.49 7.21 1.16
CA ALA A 60 -25.80 7.21 -0.13
C ALA A 60 -26.37 8.23 -1.13
N GLN A 61 -27.67 8.57 -1.06
CA GLN A 61 -28.28 9.57 -1.94
C GLN A 61 -27.66 10.97 -1.83
N GLN A 62 -26.94 11.28 -0.74
CA GLN A 62 -26.27 12.57 -0.57
C GLN A 62 -25.12 12.79 -1.57
N TRP A 63 -24.49 11.71 -2.03
CA TRP A 63 -23.32 11.76 -2.90
C TRP A 63 -23.44 10.97 -4.21
N LEU A 64 -24.36 9.99 -4.32
CA LEU A 64 -24.49 9.12 -5.49
C LEU A 64 -24.58 9.89 -6.82
N TRP A 65 -25.29 11.02 -6.83
CA TRP A 65 -25.45 11.86 -8.02
C TRP A 65 -24.15 12.53 -8.45
N ALA A 66 -23.23 12.83 -7.51
CA ALA A 66 -21.96 13.48 -7.78
C ALA A 66 -20.91 12.50 -8.35
N VAL A 67 -21.04 11.20 -8.04
CA VAL A 67 -20.14 10.14 -8.53
C VAL A 67 -20.68 9.49 -9.81
N TYR A 68 -21.95 9.09 -9.81
CA TYR A 68 -22.56 8.30 -10.89
C TYR A 68 -23.55 9.07 -11.76
N GLY A 69 -23.87 10.32 -11.42
CA GLY A 69 -24.87 11.15 -12.09
C GLY A 69 -26.30 10.96 -11.55
N GLU A 70 -27.13 11.99 -11.74
CA GLU A 70 -28.51 12.06 -11.24
C GLU A 70 -29.39 10.88 -11.69
N ARG A 71 -29.22 10.41 -12.93
CA ARG A 71 -30.01 9.29 -13.47
C ARG A 71 -29.74 7.99 -12.74
N THR A 72 -28.48 7.75 -12.36
CA THR A 72 -28.09 6.55 -11.62
C THR A 72 -28.60 6.63 -10.19
N ALA A 73 -28.48 7.80 -9.55
CA ALA A 73 -29.01 8.04 -8.20
C ALA A 73 -30.53 7.79 -8.12
N ALA A 74 -31.30 8.32 -9.07
CA ALA A 74 -32.74 8.08 -9.17
C ALA A 74 -33.08 6.59 -9.41
N ALA A 75 -32.25 5.89 -10.19
CA ALA A 75 -32.47 4.47 -10.44
C ALA A 75 -32.18 3.60 -9.22
N VAL A 76 -31.18 3.94 -8.42
CA VAL A 76 -30.91 3.30 -7.12
C VAL A 76 -32.09 3.46 -6.17
N ASP A 77 -32.63 4.67 -6.06
CA ASP A 77 -33.80 4.95 -5.20
C ASP A 77 -35.04 4.13 -5.62
N ALA A 78 -35.29 4.08 -6.93
CA ALA A 78 -36.40 3.32 -7.48
C ALA A 78 -36.23 1.80 -7.23
N VAL A 79 -35.03 1.25 -7.42
CA VAL A 79 -34.73 -0.17 -7.12
C VAL A 79 -34.86 -0.47 -5.62
N ALA A 80 -34.38 0.41 -4.75
CA ALA A 80 -34.53 0.29 -3.31
C ALA A 80 -36.01 0.29 -2.89
N SER A 81 -36.83 1.10 -3.55
CA SER A 81 -38.28 1.19 -3.34
C SER A 81 -39.08 0.07 -4.03
N GLY A 82 -38.44 -0.84 -4.76
CA GLY A 82 -39.11 -1.93 -5.48
C GLY A 82 -39.85 -1.49 -6.76
N THR A 83 -39.53 -0.31 -7.28
CA THR A 83 -40.13 0.25 -8.50
C THR A 83 -39.37 -0.25 -9.73
N PRO A 84 -40.07 -0.74 -10.78
CA PRO A 84 -39.41 -1.18 -12.00
C PRO A 84 -38.68 -0.01 -12.66
N THR A 85 -37.40 -0.20 -12.93
CA THR A 85 -36.52 0.84 -13.45
C THR A 85 -35.80 0.35 -14.71
N THR A 86 -35.66 1.23 -15.70
CA THR A 86 -34.84 0.97 -16.88
C THR A 86 -33.36 1.04 -16.50
N GLU A 87 -32.53 0.10 -16.99
CA GLU A 87 -31.08 0.13 -16.77
C GLU A 87 -30.50 1.51 -17.11
N PRO A 88 -29.92 2.23 -16.13
CA PRO A 88 -29.34 3.53 -16.40
C PRO A 88 -28.03 3.38 -17.18
N THR A 89 -27.81 4.35 -18.07
CA THR A 89 -26.52 4.56 -18.71
C THR A 89 -25.61 5.32 -17.74
N LEU A 90 -24.44 4.77 -17.44
CA LEU A 90 -23.43 5.48 -16.65
C LEU A 90 -22.85 6.65 -17.43
N LEU A 91 -22.29 7.61 -16.70
CA LEU A 91 -21.41 8.62 -17.27
C LEU A 91 -20.26 7.93 -18.02
N GLU A 92 -19.95 8.43 -19.22
CA GLU A 92 -18.84 7.90 -20.03
C GLU A 92 -17.48 8.28 -19.44
N GLN A 93 -17.42 9.34 -18.63
CA GLN A 93 -16.22 9.82 -17.98
C GLN A 93 -16.45 9.96 -16.47
N PRO A 94 -15.48 9.57 -15.62
CA PRO A 94 -15.57 9.79 -14.19
C PRO A 94 -15.61 11.29 -13.88
N THR A 95 -16.31 11.65 -12.79
CA THR A 95 -16.30 13.02 -12.27
C THR A 95 -15.01 13.29 -11.50
N ALA A 96 -14.66 14.55 -11.28
CA ALA A 96 -13.49 14.91 -10.47
C ALA A 96 -13.54 14.28 -9.06
N LEU A 97 -14.73 14.20 -8.45
CA LEU A 97 -14.92 13.53 -7.16
C LEU A 97 -14.70 12.02 -7.26
N ALA A 98 -15.16 11.37 -8.35
CA ALA A 98 -14.91 9.95 -8.57
C ALA A 98 -13.41 9.66 -8.80
N GLU A 99 -12.68 10.56 -9.48
CA GLU A 99 -11.24 10.46 -9.65
C GLU A 99 -10.48 10.67 -8.33
N ALA A 100 -10.87 11.66 -7.53
CA ALA A 100 -10.31 11.89 -6.20
C ALA A 100 -10.55 10.69 -5.27
N ALA A 101 -11.76 10.14 -5.26
CA ALA A 101 -12.10 8.96 -4.47
C ALA A 101 -11.32 7.71 -4.92
N ALA A 102 -11.15 7.52 -6.22
CA ALA A 102 -10.34 6.42 -6.75
C ALA A 102 -8.85 6.58 -6.34
N ARG A 103 -8.35 7.81 -6.32
CA ARG A 103 -7.00 8.12 -5.83
C ARG A 103 -6.88 7.87 -4.32
N LEU A 104 -7.85 8.29 -3.51
CA LEU A 104 -7.88 8.04 -2.08
C LEU A 104 -7.87 6.53 -1.80
N ALA A 105 -8.75 5.76 -2.44
CA ALA A 105 -8.81 4.31 -2.33
C ALA A 105 -7.49 3.64 -2.72
N LEU A 106 -6.85 4.10 -3.82
CA LEU A 106 -5.54 3.59 -4.25
C LEU A 106 -4.43 3.93 -3.23
N GLY A 107 -4.50 5.09 -2.59
CA GLY A 107 -3.54 5.49 -1.56
C GLY A 107 -3.66 4.61 -0.31
N HIS A 108 -4.88 4.32 0.17
CA HIS A 108 -5.08 3.36 1.27
C HIS A 108 -4.61 1.95 0.88
N TRP A 109 -4.89 1.54 -0.36
CA TRP A 109 -4.35 0.29 -0.91
C TRP A 109 -2.82 0.27 -0.87
N ALA A 110 -2.16 1.36 -1.28
CA ALA A 110 -0.70 1.45 -1.30
C ALA A 110 -0.12 1.44 0.13
N ALA A 111 -0.71 2.19 1.06
CA ALA A 111 -0.32 2.19 2.47
C ALA A 111 -0.38 0.78 3.08
N ARG A 112 -1.32 -0.07 2.61
CA ARG A 112 -1.51 -1.42 3.15
C ARG A 112 -0.76 -2.52 2.39
N TRP A 113 -0.60 -2.41 1.08
CA TRP A 113 -0.18 -3.51 0.21
C TRP A 113 0.85 -3.09 -0.84
N TRP A 114 1.54 -1.95 -0.69
CA TRP A 114 2.65 -1.62 -1.57
C TRP A 114 3.73 -2.72 -1.50
N PRO A 115 4.15 -3.30 -2.64
CA PRO A 115 5.07 -4.42 -2.66
C PRO A 115 6.53 -3.96 -2.58
N THR A 116 6.92 -3.32 -1.47
CA THR A 116 8.30 -2.92 -1.22
C THR A 116 9.24 -4.12 -1.37
N SER A 117 10.23 -3.99 -2.24
CA SER A 117 11.19 -5.05 -2.53
C SER A 117 12.52 -4.44 -2.93
N TYR A 118 13.53 -4.62 -2.09
CA TYR A 118 14.91 -4.30 -2.42
C TYR A 118 15.41 -5.22 -3.56
N LEU A 119 15.06 -6.50 -3.50
CA LEU A 119 15.50 -7.49 -4.50
C LEU A 119 14.96 -7.21 -5.91
N ASP A 120 13.72 -6.74 -6.01
CA ASP A 120 13.07 -6.41 -7.29
C ASP A 120 13.16 -4.91 -7.64
N GLY A 121 13.88 -4.10 -6.85
CA GLY A 121 14.06 -2.66 -7.07
C GLY A 121 12.78 -1.83 -6.95
N THR A 122 11.85 -2.24 -6.09
CA THR A 122 10.61 -1.51 -5.76
C THR A 122 10.79 -0.79 -4.43
N ALA A 123 11.13 0.50 -4.49
CA ALA A 123 11.35 1.32 -3.30
C ALA A 123 10.11 1.43 -2.40
N ALA A 124 10.37 1.59 -1.10
CA ALA A 124 9.34 1.87 -0.10
C ALA A 124 8.75 3.27 -0.30
N LEU A 125 7.44 3.40 -0.07
CA LEU A 125 6.79 4.71 -0.03
C LEU A 125 7.04 5.36 1.34
N GLU A 126 7.42 6.64 1.36
CA GLU A 126 7.58 7.39 2.61
C GLU A 126 6.21 7.55 3.30
N PRO A 127 6.00 6.95 4.49
CA PRO A 127 4.66 6.86 5.09
C PRO A 127 4.06 8.22 5.49
N ASP A 128 4.87 9.17 5.94
CA ASP A 128 4.38 10.48 6.38
C ASP A 128 4.00 11.36 5.18
N VAL A 129 4.74 11.26 4.06
CA VAL A 129 4.36 11.91 2.80
C VAL A 129 3.06 11.33 2.25
N LEU A 130 2.94 9.98 2.23
CA LEU A 130 1.73 9.33 1.76
C LEU A 130 0.54 9.67 2.68
N GLY A 131 0.74 9.65 3.99
CA GLY A 131 -0.28 9.95 4.99
C GLY A 131 -0.82 11.38 4.91
N LEU A 132 0.06 12.37 4.70
CA LEU A 132 -0.39 13.76 4.46
C LEU A 132 -1.18 13.91 3.15
N GLU A 133 -0.77 13.22 2.08
CA GLU A 133 -1.53 13.24 0.83
C GLU A 133 -2.88 12.51 0.95
N LEU A 134 -2.96 11.44 1.76
CA LEU A 134 -4.22 10.79 2.12
C LEU A 134 -5.13 11.73 2.90
N ALA A 135 -4.64 12.43 3.92
CA ALA A 135 -5.43 13.42 4.66
C ALA A 135 -5.99 14.53 3.75
N ALA A 136 -5.17 15.02 2.80
CA ALA A 136 -5.59 15.98 1.79
C ALA A 136 -6.72 15.44 0.90
N LEU A 137 -6.60 14.18 0.45
CA LEU A 137 -7.61 13.52 -0.39
C LEU A 137 -8.88 13.19 0.38
N THR A 138 -8.78 12.86 1.66
CA THR A 138 -9.91 12.68 2.57
C THR A 138 -10.72 13.97 2.67
N HIS A 139 -10.05 15.12 2.86
CA HIS A 139 -10.72 16.43 2.84
C HIS A 139 -11.36 16.74 1.48
N GLU A 140 -10.67 16.46 0.38
CA GLU A 140 -11.24 16.64 -0.97
C GLU A 140 -12.47 15.75 -1.21
N CYS A 141 -12.51 14.56 -0.59
CA CYS A 141 -13.60 13.59 -0.70
C CYS A 141 -14.65 13.71 0.41
N GLN A 142 -14.61 14.72 1.28
CA GLN A 142 -15.47 14.82 2.48
C GLN A 142 -16.97 14.65 2.20
N GLN A 143 -17.47 15.04 1.02
CA GLN A 143 -18.87 14.83 0.63
C GLN A 143 -19.28 13.34 0.58
N LEU A 144 -18.33 12.42 0.36
CA LEU A 144 -18.59 10.98 0.33
C LEU A 144 -18.60 10.37 1.72
N LEU A 145 -17.92 10.98 2.67
CA LEU A 145 -17.57 10.36 3.94
C LEU A 145 -18.62 10.68 5.01
N ASP A 146 -18.71 9.82 6.01
CA ASP A 146 -19.46 10.09 7.23
C ASP A 146 -18.54 10.68 8.31
N GLU A 147 -19.09 10.91 9.51
CA GLU A 147 -18.32 11.44 10.65
C GLU A 147 -17.08 10.59 10.98
N SER A 148 -17.10 9.28 10.72
CA SER A 148 -15.95 8.41 11.00
C SER A 148 -14.81 8.62 10.01
N GLY A 149 -15.13 8.80 8.73
CA GLY A 149 -14.12 9.12 7.70
C GLY A 149 -13.53 10.51 7.87
N GLU A 150 -14.31 11.47 8.37
CA GLU A 150 -13.78 12.81 8.74
C GLU A 150 -12.77 12.71 9.89
N VAL A 151 -13.09 11.93 10.93
CA VAL A 151 -12.17 11.70 12.06
C VAL A 151 -10.88 11.02 11.59
N GLU A 152 -10.96 10.01 10.72
CA GLU A 152 -9.78 9.35 10.14
C GLU A 152 -8.87 10.35 9.40
N GLY A 153 -9.45 11.29 8.64
CA GLY A 153 -8.69 12.34 7.97
C GLY A 153 -7.91 13.25 8.93
N VAL A 154 -8.53 13.60 10.06
CA VAL A 154 -7.88 14.40 11.11
C VAL A 154 -6.77 13.62 11.79
N GLU A 155 -6.99 12.35 12.12
CA GLU A 155 -5.98 11.48 12.73
C GLU A 155 -4.75 11.31 11.82
N LEU A 156 -4.97 11.06 10.52
CA LEU A 156 -3.90 11.00 9.52
C LEU A 156 -3.10 12.31 9.46
N LEU A 157 -3.80 13.45 9.47
CA LEU A 157 -3.15 14.75 9.45
C LEU A 157 -2.26 14.94 10.67
N GLU A 158 -2.78 14.67 11.88
CA GLU A 158 -2.04 14.80 13.14
C GLU A 158 -0.82 13.86 13.21
N GLU A 159 -0.98 12.61 12.78
CA GLU A 159 0.09 11.60 12.80
C GLU A 159 1.27 12.01 11.92
N HIS A 160 0.99 12.62 10.76
CA HIS A 160 2.00 12.82 9.71
C HIS A 160 2.49 14.27 9.57
N LEU A 161 2.17 15.17 10.51
CA LEU A 161 2.61 16.57 10.48
C LEU A 161 4.14 16.75 10.34
N ALA A 162 4.93 15.76 10.77
CA ALA A 162 6.39 15.81 10.67
C ALA A 162 6.91 15.93 9.22
N ALA A 163 6.15 15.46 8.22
CA ALA A 163 6.53 15.57 6.81
C ALA A 163 6.26 16.96 6.20
N LEU A 164 5.55 17.86 6.88
CA LEU A 164 5.27 19.20 6.34
C LEU A 164 6.53 20.03 6.11
N ASP A 165 7.47 20.04 7.05
CA ASP A 165 8.71 20.83 6.94
C ASP A 165 9.54 20.39 5.70
N PRO A 166 9.78 19.09 5.45
CA PRO A 166 10.32 18.59 4.18
C PRO A 166 9.53 19.02 2.93
N LEU A 167 8.20 18.89 2.93
CA LEU A 167 7.36 19.23 1.78
C LEU A 167 7.40 20.73 1.45
N ILE A 168 7.42 21.60 2.47
CA ILE A 168 7.57 23.05 2.31
C ILE A 168 8.92 23.37 1.65
N ARG A 169 10.01 22.72 2.07
CA ARG A 169 11.32 22.88 1.44
C ARG A 169 11.32 22.39 -0.01
N TRP A 170 10.67 21.26 -0.28
CA TRP A 170 10.54 20.75 -1.64
C TRP A 170 9.77 21.71 -2.55
N ARG A 171 8.67 22.32 -2.06
CA ARG A 171 7.92 23.37 -2.77
C ARG A 171 8.81 24.55 -3.17
N GLN A 172 9.79 24.90 -2.34
CA GLN A 172 10.70 26.03 -2.56
C GLN A 172 11.89 25.69 -3.48
N SER A 173 12.06 24.44 -3.88
CA SER A 173 13.17 23.96 -4.72
C SER A 173 13.07 24.42 -6.18
N ALA A 174 14.08 24.09 -6.98
CA ALA A 174 14.14 24.50 -8.40
C ALA A 174 13.05 23.85 -9.28
N ALA A 175 12.53 22.68 -8.90
CA ALA A 175 11.60 21.90 -9.72
C ALA A 175 10.62 21.09 -8.84
N PRO A 176 9.71 21.73 -8.09
CA PRO A 176 8.67 21.03 -7.35
C PRO A 176 7.67 20.35 -8.30
N PRO A 177 7.12 19.17 -7.95
CA PRO A 177 6.10 18.53 -8.76
C PRO A 177 4.81 19.34 -8.73
N ARG A 178 4.07 19.30 -9.84
CA ARG A 178 2.90 20.18 -10.07
C ARG A 178 1.80 19.97 -9.02
N GLN A 179 1.58 18.74 -8.56
CA GLN A 179 0.55 18.47 -7.56
C GLN A 179 0.90 18.92 -6.13
N LEU A 180 2.18 19.17 -5.81
CA LEU A 180 2.60 19.47 -4.44
C LEU A 180 1.88 20.71 -3.87
N ASP A 181 1.78 21.77 -4.68
CA ASP A 181 1.14 23.01 -4.26
C ASP A 181 -0.39 22.85 -4.06
N ARG A 182 -1.03 21.94 -4.81
CA ARG A 182 -2.43 21.57 -4.58
C ARG A 182 -2.59 20.78 -3.28
N VAL A 183 -1.75 19.78 -3.06
CA VAL A 183 -1.79 18.94 -1.84
C VAL A 183 -1.57 19.80 -0.60
N LEU A 184 -0.58 20.69 -0.61
CA LEU A 184 -0.30 21.58 0.53
C LEU A 184 -1.45 22.54 0.84
N ARG A 185 -2.18 23.05 -0.15
CA ARG A 185 -3.39 23.84 0.08
C ARG A 185 -4.52 23.01 0.68
N LEU A 186 -4.75 21.81 0.15
CA LEU A 186 -5.75 20.90 0.70
C LEU A 186 -5.45 20.51 2.16
N ILE A 187 -4.18 20.37 2.53
CA ILE A 187 -3.76 20.15 3.92
C ILE A 187 -4.09 21.36 4.80
N ASP A 188 -3.81 22.59 4.33
CA ASP A 188 -4.14 23.81 5.07
C ASP A 188 -5.67 23.97 5.25
N ASP A 189 -6.45 23.71 4.18
CA ASP A 189 -7.92 23.73 4.21
C ASP A 189 -8.48 22.66 5.17
N ALA A 190 -7.91 21.45 5.15
CA ALA A 190 -8.27 20.35 6.05
C ALA A 190 -7.98 20.71 7.52
N ALA A 191 -6.80 21.27 7.78
CA ALA A 191 -6.40 21.73 9.11
C ALA A 191 -7.32 22.84 9.64
N ASP A 192 -7.68 23.80 8.79
CA ASP A 192 -8.60 24.87 9.13
C ASP A 192 -10.01 24.35 9.44
N ASN A 193 -10.49 23.40 8.64
CA ASN A 193 -11.79 22.76 8.89
C ASN A 193 -11.81 22.01 10.24
N ALA A 194 -10.71 21.31 10.56
CA ALA A 194 -10.52 20.59 11.82
C ALA A 194 -10.18 21.50 13.03
N GLY A 195 -9.85 22.78 12.80
CA GLY A 195 -9.45 23.71 13.84
C GLY A 195 -8.05 23.45 14.42
N LEU A 196 -7.15 22.84 13.64
CA LEU A 196 -5.76 22.57 14.03
C LEU A 196 -4.87 23.80 13.74
N ASP A 197 -4.09 24.24 14.74
CA ASP A 197 -3.21 25.43 14.62
C ASP A 197 -1.78 25.17 15.16
N GLY A 198 -1.27 23.97 14.88
CA GLY A 198 0.08 23.54 15.25
C GLY A 198 1.17 24.42 14.61
N GLU A 199 2.38 24.38 15.18
CA GLU A 199 3.53 25.14 14.66
C GLU A 199 3.86 24.78 13.20
N ALA A 200 3.79 23.49 12.83
CA ALA A 200 4.01 23.04 11.46
C ALA A 200 2.98 23.64 10.48
N LEU A 201 1.71 23.72 10.89
CA LEU A 201 0.61 24.28 10.09
C LEU A 201 0.74 25.80 9.94
N ARG A 202 1.12 26.51 11.00
CA ARG A 202 1.42 27.95 10.91
C ARG A 202 2.57 28.25 9.93
N ARG A 203 3.59 27.38 9.88
CA ARG A 203 4.66 27.49 8.88
C ARG A 203 4.17 27.20 7.47
N LEU A 204 3.34 26.17 7.30
CA LEU A 204 2.68 25.87 6.03
C LEU A 204 1.91 27.08 5.51
N ARG A 205 1.03 27.66 6.32
CA ARG A 205 0.24 28.85 5.95
C ARG A 205 1.13 30.01 5.54
N SER A 206 2.15 30.30 6.34
CA SER A 206 3.12 31.34 6.00
C SER A 206 3.84 31.04 4.67
N ALA A 207 4.21 29.78 4.41
CA ALA A 207 4.84 29.38 3.15
C ALA A 207 3.90 29.45 1.94
N LEU A 208 2.60 29.22 2.11
CA LEU A 208 1.57 29.35 1.07
C LEU A 208 1.27 30.82 0.74
N GLU A 209 1.23 31.69 1.75
CA GLU A 209 1.04 33.14 1.59
C GLU A 209 2.23 33.81 0.90
N GLN A 210 3.44 33.29 1.13
CA GLN A 210 4.64 33.84 0.53
C GLN A 210 4.78 33.40 -0.93
N ASP A 211 4.69 34.36 -1.85
CA ASP A 211 4.95 34.16 -3.28
C ASP A 211 6.48 34.06 -3.52
N HIS A 212 7.03 32.86 -3.33
CA HIS A 212 8.42 32.55 -3.66
C HIS A 212 8.47 31.89 -5.03
N GLY A 213 9.16 32.54 -5.98
CA GLY A 213 9.64 31.84 -7.17
C GLY A 213 10.59 30.70 -6.78
N PRO A 214 10.69 29.64 -7.60
CA PRO A 214 11.52 28.49 -7.28
C PRO A 214 12.97 28.93 -6.98
N THR A 215 13.53 28.47 -5.87
CA THR A 215 14.93 28.71 -5.55
C THR A 215 15.78 27.91 -6.52
N ALA A 216 16.91 28.44 -7.01
CA ALA A 216 17.83 27.69 -7.87
C ALA A 216 18.56 26.52 -7.18
N THR A 217 18.13 26.13 -5.97
CA THR A 217 18.70 25.05 -5.17
C THR A 217 18.04 23.73 -5.58
N LEU A 218 18.85 22.80 -6.08
CA LEU A 218 18.47 21.39 -6.20
C LEU A 218 18.48 20.76 -4.81
N LEU A 219 17.44 19.99 -4.50
CA LEU A 219 17.36 19.17 -3.30
C LEU A 219 17.54 17.71 -3.69
N ASP A 220 18.32 17.00 -2.89
CA ASP A 220 18.30 15.55 -2.84
C ASP A 220 17.05 15.13 -2.03
N LEU A 221 16.10 14.48 -2.70
CA LEU A 221 14.85 14.04 -2.08
C LEU A 221 15.06 12.83 -1.18
N ALA A 222 16.03 11.96 -1.50
CA ALA A 222 16.34 10.83 -0.64
C ALA A 222 16.86 11.35 0.70
N GLU A 223 17.86 12.24 0.70
CA GLU A 223 18.39 12.87 1.93
C GLU A 223 17.31 13.67 2.67
N LEU A 224 16.44 14.38 1.95
CA LEU A 224 15.38 15.21 2.53
C LEU A 224 14.38 14.39 3.36
N PHE A 225 14.09 13.18 2.92
CA PHE A 225 13.11 12.28 3.51
C PHE A 225 13.71 11.04 4.20
N VAL A 226 15.05 10.96 4.33
CA VAL A 226 15.69 9.89 5.11
C VAL A 226 15.20 9.94 6.56
N ARG A 227 14.49 8.87 6.97
CA ARG A 227 14.25 8.58 8.38
C ARG A 227 15.58 8.21 9.02
N ARG A 228 16.09 9.09 9.89
CA ARG A 228 17.29 8.85 10.70
C ARG A 228 17.02 7.70 11.68
N GLN A 229 17.25 6.46 11.27
CA GLN A 229 17.23 5.31 12.17
C GLN A 229 18.60 5.17 12.84
N GLU A 230 18.59 4.96 14.15
CA GLU A 230 19.81 4.80 14.95
C GLU A 230 20.55 3.55 14.49
N PHE A 231 21.64 3.74 13.76
CA PHE A 231 22.50 2.68 13.26
C PHE A 231 23.12 1.89 14.42
N ALA A 232 22.60 0.71 14.70
CA ALA A 232 23.26 -0.28 15.56
C ALA A 232 24.21 -1.13 14.70
N LEU A 233 25.44 -0.65 14.52
CA LEU A 233 26.52 -1.40 13.86
C LEU A 233 26.80 -2.70 14.63
N ALA A 234 26.32 -3.84 14.11
CA ALA A 234 26.57 -5.15 14.69
C ALA A 234 27.57 -5.95 13.82
N ALA A 235 28.62 -6.45 14.48
CA ALA A 235 29.68 -7.23 13.89
C ALA A 235 29.17 -8.55 13.26
N GLY A 236 29.72 -8.86 12.09
CA GLY A 236 29.35 -9.99 11.25
C GLY A 236 29.28 -11.35 11.96
N SER A 237 28.39 -12.21 11.45
CA SER A 237 28.30 -13.58 11.93
C SER A 237 29.56 -14.37 11.58
N LEU A 238 30.15 -14.97 12.62
CA LEU A 238 31.18 -15.98 12.47
C LEU A 238 30.56 -17.21 11.79
N ARG A 239 30.82 -17.34 10.49
CA ARG A 239 30.70 -18.61 9.77
C ARG A 239 31.45 -19.68 10.56
N THR A 240 30.74 -20.69 11.05
CA THR A 240 31.39 -21.85 11.67
C THR A 240 32.05 -22.61 10.52
N ALA A 241 33.37 -22.49 10.40
CA ALA A 241 34.18 -23.01 9.28
C ALA A 241 34.16 -24.55 9.11
N THR A 242 33.29 -25.27 9.81
CA THR A 242 33.21 -26.74 9.87
C THR A 242 31.86 -27.31 9.42
N ALA A 243 30.89 -26.48 8.99
CA ALA A 243 29.57 -26.93 8.57
C ALA A 243 29.53 -27.32 7.07
N ARG A 244 29.05 -28.52 6.74
CA ARG A 244 28.82 -28.94 5.33
C ARG A 244 27.38 -28.67 4.93
N VAL A 245 27.15 -27.96 3.83
CA VAL A 245 25.79 -27.77 3.28
C VAL A 245 25.22 -29.09 2.78
N ILE A 246 24.01 -29.42 3.23
CA ILE A 246 23.23 -30.61 2.83
C ILE A 246 22.28 -30.24 1.70
N ALA A 247 21.53 -29.15 1.88
CA ALA A 247 20.53 -28.65 0.95
C ALA A 247 20.35 -27.14 1.13
N ARG A 248 19.83 -26.48 0.10
CA ARG A 248 19.42 -25.07 0.13
C ARG A 248 18.23 -24.89 -0.79
N GLY A 249 17.39 -23.90 -0.52
CA GLY A 249 16.24 -23.57 -1.36
C GLY A 249 15.63 -22.23 -0.99
N SER A 250 14.55 -21.89 -1.69
CA SER A 250 13.69 -20.77 -1.35
C SER A 250 12.45 -21.25 -0.60
N GLY A 251 11.92 -20.38 0.25
CA GLY A 251 10.63 -20.58 0.90
C GLY A 251 9.51 -19.87 0.16
N THR A 252 8.27 -20.13 0.56
CA THR A 252 7.10 -19.41 0.07
C THR A 252 6.91 -18.10 0.83
N ASN A 253 6.73 -17.01 0.09
CA ASN A 253 6.46 -15.68 0.62
C ASN A 253 5.10 -15.19 0.13
N ASP A 254 4.18 -14.92 1.06
CA ASP A 254 2.92 -14.22 0.77
C ASP A 254 3.00 -12.83 1.41
N TRP A 255 3.73 -11.93 0.74
CA TRP A 255 4.05 -10.61 1.26
C TRP A 255 2.81 -9.75 1.54
N CYS A 256 1.67 -10.04 0.88
CA CYS A 256 0.39 -9.37 1.11
C CYS A 256 -0.14 -9.52 2.55
N ARG A 257 0.39 -10.48 3.31
CA ARG A 257 0.01 -10.75 4.70
C ARG A 257 0.65 -9.79 5.70
N TYR A 258 1.71 -9.10 5.33
CA TYR A 258 2.45 -8.22 6.22
C TYR A 258 2.24 -6.74 5.85
N PRO A 259 2.54 -5.80 6.75
CA PRO A 259 2.72 -4.41 6.37
C PRO A 259 3.83 -4.27 5.32
N PRO A 260 3.75 -3.28 4.41
CA PRO A 260 4.80 -3.02 3.43
C PRO A 260 6.19 -2.91 4.06
N GLY A 261 7.19 -3.56 3.44
CA GLY A 261 8.58 -3.58 3.90
C GLY A 261 8.88 -4.53 5.08
N PHE A 262 7.87 -5.08 5.76
CA PHE A 262 8.11 -6.00 6.89
C PHE A 262 8.83 -7.29 6.47
N VAL A 263 8.46 -7.80 5.29
CA VAL A 263 9.15 -8.83 4.52
C VAL A 263 9.23 -8.30 3.09
N ASP A 264 10.37 -8.46 2.44
CA ASP A 264 10.58 -8.07 1.05
C ASP A 264 9.55 -8.77 0.13
N ALA A 265 8.95 -8.03 -0.80
CA ALA A 265 7.86 -8.53 -1.63
C ALA A 265 8.31 -9.48 -2.77
N ALA A 266 9.60 -9.72 -2.94
CA ALA A 266 10.11 -10.67 -3.92
C ALA A 266 9.64 -12.09 -3.59
N GLU A 267 9.36 -12.88 -4.63
CA GLU A 267 8.98 -14.29 -4.44
C GLU A 267 10.13 -15.13 -3.86
N GLU A 268 11.37 -14.66 -3.99
CA GLU A 268 12.57 -15.33 -3.50
C GLU A 268 13.13 -14.70 -2.20
N ALA A 269 12.38 -13.80 -1.56
CA ALA A 269 12.79 -13.11 -0.33
C ALA A 269 13.08 -14.06 0.85
N VAL A 270 12.57 -15.29 0.80
CA VAL A 270 12.78 -16.32 1.81
C VAL A 270 13.79 -17.32 1.29
N SER A 271 14.91 -17.46 1.99
CA SER A 271 15.92 -18.48 1.70
C SER A 271 16.19 -19.34 2.93
N TRP A 272 16.58 -20.59 2.68
CA TRP A 272 16.95 -21.50 3.74
C TRP A 272 18.13 -22.36 3.32
N THR A 273 18.98 -22.68 4.30
CA THR A 273 20.12 -23.57 4.12
C THR A 273 20.16 -24.59 5.25
N ALA A 274 20.25 -25.87 4.88
CA ALA A 274 20.42 -26.97 5.82
C ALA A 274 21.90 -27.41 5.86
N TYR A 275 22.45 -27.50 7.06
CA TYR A 275 23.84 -27.85 7.33
C TYR A 275 23.96 -29.18 8.10
N ALA A 276 25.01 -29.93 7.81
CA ALA A 276 25.51 -31.03 8.62
C ALA A 276 26.56 -30.50 9.59
N LEU A 277 26.30 -30.70 10.89
CA LEU A 277 27.18 -30.34 12.01
C LEU A 277 27.50 -31.61 12.80
N GLY A 278 28.50 -32.36 12.34
CA GLY A 278 28.81 -33.67 12.90
C GLY A 278 27.65 -34.66 12.69
N ALA A 279 27.06 -35.15 13.78
CA ALA A 279 25.88 -36.02 13.74
C ALA A 279 24.55 -35.25 13.68
N GLY A 280 24.56 -33.95 14.00
CA GLY A 280 23.37 -33.10 13.97
C GLY A 280 23.13 -32.45 12.61
N ARG A 281 21.88 -32.03 12.37
CA ARG A 281 21.50 -31.21 11.22
C ARG A 281 20.89 -29.92 11.74
N ARG A 282 21.18 -28.82 11.07
CA ARG A 282 20.68 -27.49 11.42
C ARG A 282 20.12 -26.80 10.19
N LEU A 283 18.95 -26.23 10.32
CA LEU A 283 18.39 -25.28 9.36
C LEU A 283 18.76 -23.86 9.80
N GLU A 284 19.15 -23.05 8.84
CA GLU A 284 19.15 -21.60 8.97
C GLU A 284 18.16 -21.05 7.94
N VAL A 285 17.26 -20.17 8.40
CA VAL A 285 16.26 -19.49 7.58
C VAL A 285 16.58 -17.99 7.61
N GLU A 286 16.60 -17.37 6.45
CA GLU A 286 16.83 -15.94 6.26
C GLU A 286 15.69 -15.37 5.41
N VAL A 287 15.12 -14.26 5.87
CA VAL A 287 14.04 -13.55 5.18
C VAL A 287 14.47 -12.10 5.03
N VAL A 288 14.54 -11.63 3.79
CA VAL A 288 14.87 -10.22 3.50
C VAL A 288 13.72 -9.33 3.95
N ALA A 289 14.05 -8.17 4.51
CA ALA A 289 13.12 -7.13 4.92
C ALA A 289 13.68 -5.76 4.55
N ASP A 290 12.80 -4.77 4.49
CA ASP A 290 13.22 -3.39 4.34
C ASP A 290 13.96 -2.91 5.60
N ILE A 291 14.96 -2.03 5.42
CA ILE A 291 15.73 -1.48 6.53
C ILE A 291 14.84 -0.68 7.49
N ALA A 292 13.78 -0.07 6.98
CA ALA A 292 12.85 0.74 7.77
C ALA A 292 11.77 -0.08 8.50
N ALA A 293 11.70 -1.41 8.30
CA ALA A 293 10.76 -2.25 9.03
C ALA A 293 10.94 -2.09 10.56
N PRO A 294 9.93 -2.41 11.40
CA PRO A 294 10.08 -2.37 12.85
C PRO A 294 11.08 -3.42 13.38
N VAL A 295 11.99 -3.03 14.28
CA VAL A 295 12.98 -3.94 14.91
C VAL A 295 12.40 -4.65 16.15
N GLY A 296 11.34 -4.11 16.77
CA GLY A 296 10.82 -4.56 18.06
C GLY A 296 9.30 -4.76 18.09
N GLY A 297 8.83 -5.55 19.06
CA GLY A 297 7.41 -5.75 19.36
C GLY A 297 6.70 -6.83 18.54
N VAL A 298 7.27 -7.26 17.42
CA VAL A 298 6.69 -8.27 16.53
C VAL A 298 7.74 -9.33 16.18
N HIS A 299 7.37 -10.61 16.27
CA HIS A 299 8.26 -11.74 15.97
C HIS A 299 7.70 -12.56 14.81
N LEU A 300 8.47 -12.68 13.73
CA LEU A 300 8.17 -13.64 12.67
C LEU A 300 8.54 -15.06 13.09
N ALA A 301 7.86 -16.04 12.51
CA ALA A 301 8.24 -17.44 12.60
C ALA A 301 8.31 -18.05 11.21
N ALA A 302 9.30 -18.90 10.98
CA ALA A 302 9.30 -19.79 9.82
C ALA A 302 8.64 -21.11 10.21
N GLU A 303 7.63 -21.52 9.44
CA GLU A 303 7.04 -22.84 9.52
C GLU A 303 7.74 -23.77 8.54
N VAL A 304 8.41 -24.77 9.09
CA VAL A 304 9.28 -25.68 8.34
C VAL A 304 8.64 -27.06 8.32
N HIS A 305 8.36 -27.55 7.12
CA HIS A 305 7.93 -28.93 6.89
C HIS A 305 9.09 -29.72 6.30
N VAL A 306 9.32 -30.90 6.85
CA VAL A 306 10.40 -31.79 6.43
C VAL A 306 9.80 -33.13 6.04
N ASP A 307 9.99 -33.55 4.79
CA ASP A 307 9.51 -34.81 4.24
C ASP A 307 7.99 -35.05 4.48
N GLY A 308 7.19 -33.98 4.50
CA GLY A 308 5.75 -34.02 4.79
C GLY A 308 5.39 -34.30 6.26
N GLY A 309 6.36 -34.20 7.17
CA GLY A 309 6.17 -34.32 8.61
C GLY A 309 5.48 -33.10 9.25
N PRO A 310 5.26 -33.12 10.57
CA PRO A 310 4.61 -32.01 11.27
C PRO A 310 5.41 -30.71 11.17
N PRO A 311 4.74 -29.54 11.14
CA PRO A 311 5.41 -28.25 11.08
C PRO A 311 6.29 -28.01 12.31
N ASN A 312 7.53 -27.60 12.07
CA ASN A 312 8.41 -27.05 13.10
C ASN A 312 8.45 -25.52 12.99
N ARG A 313 8.13 -24.81 14.07
CA ARG A 313 8.14 -23.34 14.09
C ARG A 313 9.49 -22.83 14.58
N VAL A 314 10.17 -22.09 13.71
CA VAL A 314 11.47 -21.48 13.98
C VAL A 314 11.26 -19.99 14.22
N PRO A 315 11.47 -19.46 15.45
CA PRO A 315 11.37 -18.03 15.68
C PRO A 315 12.46 -17.30 14.90
N LEU A 316 12.09 -16.21 14.23
CA LEU A 316 13.00 -15.34 13.51
C LEU A 316 13.23 -14.07 14.31
N ALA A 317 14.50 -13.68 14.43
CA ALA A 317 14.90 -12.43 15.05
C ALA A 317 15.42 -11.48 13.96
N ARG A 318 15.00 -10.21 14.01
CA ARG A 318 15.47 -9.19 13.09
C ARG A 318 16.92 -8.81 13.39
N ARG A 319 17.71 -8.67 12.33
CA ARG A 319 19.07 -8.16 12.30
C ARG A 319 19.19 -7.31 11.06
N ASP A 320 19.19 -5.99 11.24
CA ASP A 320 19.23 -5.02 10.14
C ASP A 320 18.11 -5.28 9.11
N ASP A 321 18.49 -5.66 7.89
CA ASP A 321 17.64 -5.93 6.72
C ASP A 321 17.20 -7.41 6.61
N VAL A 322 17.50 -8.25 7.60
CA VAL A 322 17.18 -9.69 7.55
C VAL A 322 16.53 -10.18 8.84
N TRP A 323 15.48 -11.00 8.70
CA TRP A 323 15.00 -11.88 9.75
C TRP A 323 15.70 -13.22 9.68
N ALA A 324 16.39 -13.62 10.75
CA ALA A 324 17.14 -14.86 10.79
C ALA A 324 16.68 -15.77 11.93
N GLY A 325 16.55 -17.06 11.62
CA GLY A 325 16.19 -18.10 12.59
C GLY A 325 17.00 -19.37 12.37
N ARG A 326 17.16 -20.16 13.44
CA ARG A 326 17.88 -21.43 13.39
C ARG A 326 17.10 -22.50 14.14
N ALA A 327 17.06 -23.70 13.58
CA ALA A 327 16.48 -24.86 14.24
C ALA A 327 17.31 -26.11 13.97
N ASP A 328 17.37 -27.00 14.95
CA ASP A 328 17.94 -28.32 14.73
C ASP A 328 16.90 -29.21 14.06
N LEU A 329 17.32 -29.92 13.01
CA LEU A 329 16.46 -30.79 12.21
C LEU A 329 16.72 -32.24 12.58
N ASP A 330 15.66 -33.00 12.87
CA ASP A 330 15.75 -34.43 13.08
C ASP A 330 15.58 -35.19 11.76
N ILE A 331 16.65 -35.18 10.95
CA ILE A 331 16.66 -35.78 9.60
C ILE A 331 17.66 -36.94 9.56
N PRO A 332 17.29 -38.11 9.01
CA PRO A 332 18.21 -39.22 8.83
C PRO A 332 19.32 -38.89 7.82
N ALA A 333 20.54 -39.39 8.09
CA ALA A 333 21.75 -39.05 7.31
C ALA A 333 21.74 -39.49 5.83
N SER A 334 20.82 -40.38 5.45
CA SER A 334 20.92 -41.19 4.22
C SER A 334 20.15 -40.64 3.02
N THR A 335 19.41 -39.53 3.17
CA THR A 335 18.54 -39.00 2.11
C THR A 335 18.61 -37.48 2.07
N THR A 336 18.53 -36.90 0.87
CA THR A 336 18.36 -35.45 0.72
C THR A 336 16.93 -35.11 1.17
N PRO A 337 16.74 -34.30 2.22
CA PRO A 337 15.40 -33.99 2.71
C PRO A 337 14.65 -33.08 1.75
N SER A 338 13.35 -33.30 1.61
CA SER A 338 12.42 -32.31 1.08
C SER A 338 12.08 -31.34 2.20
N ILE A 339 12.43 -30.07 2.03
CA ILE A 339 12.17 -29.02 3.02
C ILE A 339 11.31 -27.96 2.37
N GLU A 340 10.16 -27.67 2.96
CA GLU A 340 9.28 -26.57 2.59
C GLU A 340 9.28 -25.56 3.75
N VAL A 341 9.44 -24.28 3.42
CA VAL A 341 9.50 -23.20 4.41
C VAL A 341 8.49 -22.14 4.04
N GLY A 342 7.57 -21.83 4.96
CA GLY A 342 6.65 -20.70 4.87
C GLY A 342 6.89 -19.71 5.99
N ILE A 343 6.61 -18.43 5.76
CA ILE A 343 6.70 -17.40 6.80
C ILE A 343 5.33 -17.15 7.41
N LEU A 344 5.31 -16.97 8.72
CA LEU A 344 4.13 -16.71 9.52
C LEU A 344 4.36 -15.50 10.41
N LEU A 345 3.31 -14.70 10.54
CA LEU A 345 3.17 -13.73 11.60
C LEU A 345 2.23 -14.33 12.66
N PRO A 346 2.75 -14.78 13.82
CA PRO A 346 1.93 -15.40 14.85
C PRO A 346 0.75 -14.52 15.26
N GLY A 347 -0.46 -15.11 15.31
CA GLY A 347 -1.71 -14.39 15.56
C GLY A 347 -2.44 -13.95 14.29
N PHE A 348 -1.76 -13.98 13.14
CA PHE A 348 -2.30 -13.73 11.81
C PHE A 348 -2.07 -14.94 10.88
N ASP A 349 -2.18 -16.17 11.42
CA ASP A 349 -2.02 -17.44 10.69
C ASP A 349 -3.31 -17.74 9.89
N PRO A 350 -3.42 -17.42 8.59
CA PRO A 350 -4.69 -17.44 7.88
C PRO A 350 -4.97 -18.79 7.19
N GLY A 351 -4.24 -19.85 7.57
CA GLY A 351 -4.31 -21.16 6.92
C GLY A 351 -3.56 -21.24 5.57
N PRO A 352 -3.68 -22.37 4.85
CA PRO A 352 -3.02 -22.56 3.57
C PRO A 352 -3.53 -21.51 2.56
N GLY A 353 -2.61 -20.74 1.97
CA GLY A 353 -2.94 -19.71 1.00
C GLY A 353 -3.44 -20.29 -0.33
N THR A 354 -4.28 -19.53 -1.02
CA THR A 354 -4.55 -19.70 -2.45
C THR A 354 -3.28 -19.39 -3.26
N ASP A 355 -3.07 -20.09 -4.37
CA ASP A 355 -1.93 -19.80 -5.27
C ASP A 355 -2.20 -18.52 -6.08
N ASP A 356 -1.98 -17.38 -5.41
CA ASP A 356 -2.16 -16.04 -5.98
C ASP A 356 -0.87 -15.47 -6.57
N ARG A 357 0.11 -16.32 -6.89
CA ARG A 357 1.43 -15.89 -7.38
C ARG A 357 1.36 -14.98 -8.60
N ALA A 358 0.48 -15.30 -9.55
CA ALA A 358 0.28 -14.49 -10.75
C ALA A 358 -0.27 -13.09 -10.42
N ALA A 359 -1.17 -12.99 -9.44
CA ALA A 359 -1.71 -11.71 -8.99
C ALA A 359 -0.65 -10.88 -8.23
N ARG A 360 0.18 -11.53 -7.40
CA ARG A 360 1.31 -10.85 -6.73
C ARG A 360 2.32 -10.30 -7.72
N GLU A 361 2.67 -11.06 -8.76
CA GLU A 361 3.55 -10.58 -9.83
C GLU A 361 2.94 -9.40 -10.59
N ALA A 362 1.65 -9.45 -10.90
CA ALA A 362 0.96 -8.34 -11.55
C ALA A 362 1.00 -7.05 -10.70
N VAL A 363 0.86 -7.18 -9.37
CA VAL A 363 0.96 -6.04 -8.44
C VAL A 363 2.39 -5.50 -8.35
N ARG A 364 3.41 -6.37 -8.28
CA ARG A 364 4.82 -5.93 -8.37
C ARG A 364 5.12 -5.21 -9.69
N ALA A 365 4.61 -5.73 -10.80
CA ALA A 365 4.76 -5.09 -12.11
C ALA A 365 4.08 -3.72 -12.17
N LEU A 366 2.90 -3.58 -11.55
CA LEU A 366 2.21 -2.29 -11.40
C LEU A 366 3.06 -1.30 -10.59
N ALA A 367 3.58 -1.70 -9.43
CA ALA A 367 4.38 -0.82 -8.58
C ALA A 367 5.65 -0.32 -9.32
N ARG A 368 6.38 -1.22 -9.99
CA ARG A 368 7.53 -0.84 -10.84
C ARG A 368 7.13 0.11 -11.96
N HIS A 369 5.99 -0.12 -12.62
CA HIS A 369 5.49 0.78 -13.65
C HIS A 369 5.20 2.17 -13.09
N ARG A 370 4.54 2.26 -11.93
CA ARG A 370 4.20 3.53 -11.28
C ARG A 370 5.45 4.31 -10.84
N LEU A 371 6.44 3.65 -10.25
CA LEU A 371 7.73 4.29 -9.92
C LEU A 371 8.46 4.79 -11.18
N GLY A 372 8.41 4.03 -12.27
CA GLY A 372 8.95 4.48 -13.57
C GLY A 372 8.23 5.71 -14.15
N VAL A 373 6.93 5.83 -13.93
CA VAL A 373 6.16 7.05 -14.27
C VAL A 373 6.54 8.20 -13.35
N ALA A 374 6.73 7.95 -12.05
CA ALA A 374 7.12 8.95 -11.07
C ALA A 374 8.55 9.52 -11.28
N ALA A 375 9.47 8.71 -11.82
CA ALA A 375 10.82 9.14 -12.20
C ALA A 375 10.87 10.00 -13.48
N ALA A 376 9.84 9.92 -14.34
CA ALA A 376 9.87 10.60 -15.63
C ALA A 376 9.81 12.15 -15.45
N PRO A 377 10.54 12.93 -16.27
CA PRO A 377 10.48 14.39 -16.22
C PRO A 377 9.04 14.89 -16.40
N HIS A 378 8.61 15.79 -15.51
CA HIS A 378 7.24 16.31 -15.39
C HIS A 378 6.77 17.22 -16.56
N ASP A 379 7.37 17.07 -17.76
CA ASP A 379 7.28 17.98 -18.90
C ASP A 379 6.34 17.50 -20.03
N GLY A 380 5.73 16.32 -19.91
CA GLY A 380 4.81 15.73 -20.90
C GLY A 380 3.37 15.53 -20.41
N GLN A 381 2.43 15.34 -21.34
CA GLN A 381 1.00 15.05 -21.11
C GLN A 381 0.80 14.09 -19.92
N ALA A 382 -0.01 14.49 -18.93
CA ALA A 382 -0.20 13.79 -17.67
C ALA A 382 -0.48 12.29 -17.86
N ALA A 383 0.33 11.44 -17.24
CA ALA A 383 -0.01 10.03 -17.09
C ALA A 383 -1.15 9.95 -16.07
N HIS A 384 -2.37 9.69 -16.50
CA HIS A 384 -3.49 9.50 -15.59
C HIS A 384 -3.59 8.04 -15.14
N PRO A 385 -3.68 7.77 -13.82
CA PRO A 385 -3.63 8.73 -12.71
C PRO A 385 -2.19 9.17 -12.36
N ASP A 386 -2.03 10.44 -11.95
CA ASP A 386 -0.73 11.02 -11.58
C ASP A 386 -0.05 10.23 -10.44
N PRO A 387 1.28 10.22 -10.32
CA PRO A 387 1.96 9.59 -9.20
C PRO A 387 1.65 10.30 -7.87
N PHE A 388 1.69 9.58 -6.75
CA PHE A 388 1.69 10.17 -5.41
C PHE A 388 3.02 10.89 -5.14
N LEU A 389 3.01 11.87 -4.24
CA LEU A 389 4.23 12.53 -3.79
C LEU A 389 5.22 11.52 -3.19
N ALA A 390 4.72 10.53 -2.44
CA ALA A 390 5.52 9.45 -1.88
C ALA A 390 6.14 8.55 -2.96
N GLU A 391 5.48 8.38 -4.12
CA GLU A 391 6.06 7.63 -5.25
C GLU A 391 7.17 8.42 -5.92
N ILE A 392 7.06 9.75 -6.03
CA ILE A 392 8.12 10.61 -6.57
C ILE A 392 9.33 10.61 -5.64
N VAL A 393 9.12 10.71 -4.32
CA VAL A 393 10.19 10.58 -3.32
C VAL A 393 10.86 9.20 -3.42
N ALA A 394 10.07 8.12 -3.49
CA ALA A 394 10.59 6.77 -3.62
C ALA A 394 11.38 6.55 -4.91
N ALA A 395 10.90 7.10 -6.04
CA ALA A 395 11.59 7.00 -7.32
C ALA A 395 12.95 7.72 -7.32
N ALA A 396 13.03 8.89 -6.66
CA ALA A 396 14.29 9.62 -6.52
C ALA A 396 15.34 8.85 -5.70
N ALA A 397 14.92 8.09 -4.68
CA ALA A 397 15.83 7.27 -3.88
C ALA A 397 16.46 6.10 -4.66
N VAL A 398 15.76 5.55 -5.66
CA VAL A 398 16.28 4.46 -6.49
C VAL A 398 17.40 4.94 -7.43
N GLU A 399 17.37 6.19 -7.89
CA GLU A 399 18.38 6.73 -8.79
C GLU A 399 19.76 6.91 -8.12
N GLU A 400 19.84 6.98 -6.80
CA GLU A 400 21.09 7.18 -6.05
C GLU A 400 21.82 5.87 -5.69
N ASP A 401 21.10 4.75 -5.67
CA ASP A 401 21.66 3.42 -5.35
C ASP A 401 22.36 2.75 -6.56
N PHE A 402 22.36 3.38 -7.74
CA PHE A 402 23.03 2.93 -8.98
C PHE A 402 24.06 3.94 -9.50
#